data_AF-A0A8J3E5E2-F1
#
_entry.id   AF-A0A8J3E5E2-F1
#
_cell.length_a   1.000
_cell.length_b   1.000
_cell.length_c   1.000
_cell.angle_alpha   90.00
_cell.angle_beta   90.00
_cell.angle_gamma   90.00
#
_symmetry.space_group_name_H-M   'P 1'
#
loop_
_entity.id
_entity.type
_entity.pdbx_description
1 polymer ?
#
loop_
_entity_poly.entity_id
_entity_poly.type
_entity_poly.pdbx_seq_one_letter_code
_entity_poly.pdbx_strand_id
1 'polypeptide(L)'
;MSRVLPLCVVFILLWGSVQAAAGQPEQAARDYLEGIWLTNKRPDASSCLAEGTPNTQIEFDFRKSGGRILVFEPPDLFSAIAIPEISVENDIITVRRQRRDGSYADDVRLRRLSPDQFEILSASGGKPGDAYRCDDASTQVDDAIPSAMLQKLTPDITGSQGFIEVDPAVSDADLCQGNAPAGRRSKPRWLQFELLGPAHYWIFGEGFRSEHRLIFDYVRAVRQVDDHTLRLEMQEHLETSGGWDSPGSGGETYTLTIVDQDSRIFVPELSATFVRCSADQPGSIGMHRW
;
A
#
# COMPACT_ATOMS: atom_id res chain seq x y z
N MET A 1 74.44 21.20 -7.10
CA MET A 1 73.16 21.29 -7.83
C MET A 1 72.16 20.37 -7.16
N SER A 2 71.08 20.96 -6.65
CA SER A 2 69.94 20.29 -6.04
C SER A 2 69.32 19.23 -6.96
N ARG A 3 68.85 18.13 -6.36
CA ARG A 3 67.51 17.58 -6.62
C ARG A 3 67.16 16.57 -5.52
N VAL A 4 66.26 17.05 -4.66
CA VAL A 4 65.43 16.30 -3.73
C VAL A 4 64.56 15.32 -4.54
N LEU A 5 64.47 14.07 -4.10
CA LEU A 5 63.40 13.15 -4.51
C LEU A 5 62.82 12.51 -3.24
N PRO A 6 61.52 12.74 -2.94
CA PRO A 6 60.90 12.27 -1.70
C PRO A 6 60.31 10.86 -1.84
N LEU A 7 60.37 10.14 -0.72
CA LEU A 7 59.39 9.19 -0.18
C LEU A 7 58.34 8.59 -1.14
N CYS A 8 58.45 7.28 -1.38
CA CYS A 8 57.30 6.39 -1.53
C CYS A 8 57.47 5.22 -0.56
N VAL A 9 57.17 5.45 0.72
CA VAL A 9 56.92 4.37 1.67
C VAL A 9 55.54 3.82 1.34
N VAL A 10 55.51 2.74 0.56
CA VAL A 10 54.32 1.93 0.30
C VAL A 10 54.06 1.08 1.55
N PHE A 11 53.50 1.69 2.59
CA PHE A 11 52.78 0.98 3.63
C PHE A 11 51.32 0.90 3.19
N ILE A 12 51.02 -0.03 2.27
CA ILE A 12 49.64 -0.50 2.06
C ILE A 12 49.33 -1.37 3.27
N LEU A 13 48.93 -0.70 4.35
CA LEU A 13 48.19 -1.30 5.42
C LEU A 13 46.85 -1.75 4.81
N LEU A 14 46.77 -3.04 4.51
CA LEU A 14 45.52 -3.80 4.40
C LEU A 14 44.81 -3.74 5.76
N TRP A 15 44.29 -2.57 6.11
CA TRP A 15 43.16 -2.46 7.01
C TRP A 15 41.97 -2.73 6.12
N GLY A 16 41.60 -4.00 6.04
CA GLY A 16 40.27 -4.40 5.63
C GLY A 16 39.30 -3.76 6.62
N SER A 17 38.85 -2.56 6.31
CA SER A 17 37.63 -2.01 6.87
C SER A 17 36.53 -2.97 6.43
N VAL A 18 36.23 -3.95 7.26
CA VAL A 18 34.88 -4.49 7.31
C VAL A 18 34.05 -3.31 7.79
N GLN A 19 33.66 -2.46 6.85
CA GLN A 19 32.49 -1.62 7.01
C GLN A 19 31.33 -2.61 7.13
N ALA A 20 31.10 -3.07 8.36
CA ALA A 20 29.75 -3.38 8.79
C ALA A 20 28.95 -2.14 8.38
N ALA A 21 28.12 -2.31 7.36
CA ALA A 21 27.15 -1.31 6.97
C ALA A 21 26.23 -1.13 8.17
N ALA A 22 26.63 -0.25 9.09
CA ALA A 22 25.74 0.35 10.05
C ALA A 22 24.78 1.18 9.21
N GLY A 23 23.71 0.57 8.73
CA GLY A 23 22.53 1.33 8.36
C GLY A 23 22.25 2.30 9.50
N GLN A 24 22.02 3.57 9.18
CA GLN A 24 21.59 4.53 10.19
C GLN A 24 20.42 3.91 10.98
N PRO A 25 20.31 4.15 12.30
CA PRO A 25 19.27 3.53 13.13
C PRO A 25 17.87 3.59 12.52
N GLU A 26 17.58 4.64 11.76
CA GLU A 26 16.37 4.81 10.97
C GLU A 26 16.18 3.75 9.86
N GLN A 27 17.19 3.48 9.03
CA GLN A 27 17.08 2.47 7.97
C GLN A 27 16.89 1.07 8.55
N ALA A 28 17.61 0.76 9.65
CA ALA A 28 17.42 -0.50 10.36
C ALA A 28 15.99 -0.63 10.94
N ALA A 29 15.39 0.46 11.42
CA ALA A 29 14.01 0.47 11.87
C ALA A 29 13.00 0.30 10.71
N ARG A 30 13.24 0.95 9.57
CA ARG A 30 12.44 0.77 8.35
C ARG A 30 12.49 -0.67 7.87
N ASP A 31 13.69 -1.22 7.69
CA ASP A 31 13.86 -2.62 7.25
C ASP A 31 13.26 -3.62 8.24
N TYR A 32 13.23 -3.29 9.53
CA TYR A 32 12.61 -4.11 10.55
C TYR A 32 11.08 -4.03 10.53
N LEU A 33 10.53 -2.82 10.38
CA LEU A 33 9.08 -2.59 10.35
C LEU A 33 8.44 -2.96 9.01
N GLU A 34 9.19 -2.97 7.91
CA GLU A 34 8.72 -3.35 6.57
C GLU A 34 7.91 -4.65 6.60
N GLY A 35 6.67 -4.58 6.12
CA GLY A 35 5.77 -5.72 6.03
C GLY A 35 5.19 -6.21 7.36
N ILE A 36 5.54 -5.60 8.50
CA ILE A 36 4.97 -5.96 9.80
C ILE A 36 3.51 -5.53 9.87
N TRP A 37 2.68 -6.49 10.27
CA TRP A 37 1.31 -6.28 10.71
C TRP A 37 1.22 -6.29 12.23
N LEU A 38 0.70 -5.22 12.81
CA LEU A 38 0.42 -5.13 14.24
C LEU A 38 -1.08 -5.23 14.50
N THR A 39 -1.43 -6.11 15.44
CA THR A 39 -2.79 -6.23 16.01
C THR A 39 -2.73 -6.09 17.52
N ASN A 40 -3.76 -5.51 18.12
CA ASN A 40 -3.87 -5.36 19.58
C ASN A 40 -4.28 -6.65 20.32
N LYS A 41 -4.52 -7.75 19.59
CA LYS A 41 -4.81 -9.08 20.13
C LYS A 41 -3.84 -10.09 19.52
N ARG A 42 -3.17 -10.90 20.34
CA ARG A 42 -2.32 -11.99 19.85
C ARG A 42 -3.16 -12.96 19.00
N PRO A 43 -2.78 -13.23 17.74
CA PRO A 43 -3.49 -14.22 16.93
C PRO A 43 -3.27 -15.62 17.52
N ASP A 44 -4.35 -16.40 17.66
CA ASP A 44 -4.30 -17.70 18.32
C ASP A 44 -3.66 -18.79 17.43
N ALA A 45 -3.73 -18.63 16.09
CA ALA A 45 -3.01 -19.47 15.09
C ALA A 45 -3.15 -19.00 13.62
N SER A 46 -3.83 -17.88 13.33
CA SER A 46 -4.24 -17.51 11.97
C SER A 46 -3.63 -16.17 11.51
N SER A 47 -3.69 -15.88 10.21
CA SER A 47 -3.30 -14.55 9.70
C SER A 47 -4.11 -13.45 10.38
N CYS A 48 -3.56 -12.24 10.42
CA CYS A 48 -4.22 -11.03 10.97
C CYS A 48 -5.63 -10.79 10.38
N LEU A 49 -5.92 -11.35 9.20
CA LEU A 49 -7.15 -11.14 8.44
C LEU A 49 -8.12 -12.33 8.47
N ALA A 50 -7.70 -13.48 9.00
CA ALA A 50 -8.51 -14.70 9.01
C ALA A 50 -9.66 -14.65 10.03
N GLU A 51 -9.47 -13.91 11.12
CA GLU A 51 -10.53 -13.60 12.06
C GLU A 51 -11.07 -12.22 11.68
N GLY A 52 -12.36 -12.11 11.36
CA GLY A 52 -13.08 -10.84 11.16
C GLY A 52 -13.12 -10.00 12.44
N THR A 53 -11.95 -9.65 12.93
CA THR A 53 -11.73 -9.04 14.23
C THR A 53 -12.21 -7.60 14.19
N PRO A 54 -12.96 -7.14 15.21
CA PRO A 54 -13.37 -5.74 15.34
C PRO A 54 -12.21 -4.82 15.76
N ASN A 55 -10.96 -5.23 15.51
CA ASN A 55 -9.77 -4.65 16.12
C ASN A 55 -8.97 -3.85 15.10
N THR A 56 -8.29 -2.81 15.59
CA THR A 56 -7.37 -2.01 14.78
C THR A 56 -6.18 -2.85 14.33
N GLN A 57 -5.90 -2.82 13.02
CA GLN A 57 -4.73 -3.46 12.43
C GLN A 57 -3.86 -2.42 11.72
N ILE A 58 -2.55 -2.58 11.82
CA ILE A 58 -1.57 -1.60 11.35
C ILE A 58 -0.50 -2.31 10.52
N GLU A 59 -0.38 -1.97 9.25
CA GLU A 59 0.71 -2.43 8.37
C GLU A 59 1.73 -1.29 8.15
N PHE A 60 3.01 -1.61 8.08
CA PHE A 60 4.05 -0.68 7.65
C PHE A 60 4.64 -1.10 6.29
N ASP A 61 4.71 -0.17 5.34
CA ASP A 61 5.40 -0.35 4.05
C ASP A 61 6.28 0.88 3.77
N PHE A 62 7.56 0.68 3.50
CA PHE A 62 8.56 1.71 3.23
C PHE A 62 9.10 1.62 1.82
N ARG A 63 9.41 0.41 1.35
CA ARG A 63 10.13 0.25 0.07
C ARG A 63 9.26 0.65 -1.10
N LYS A 64 7.98 0.27 -1.10
CA LYS A 64 7.07 0.48 -2.25
C LYS A 64 6.39 1.83 -2.20
N SER A 65 6.00 2.31 -1.02
CA SER A 65 5.32 3.60 -0.87
C SER A 65 6.22 4.78 -0.51
N GLY A 66 7.49 4.56 -0.17
CA GLY A 66 8.33 5.60 0.43
C GLY A 66 8.06 5.85 1.92
N GLY A 67 7.18 5.05 2.54
CA GLY A 67 6.81 5.12 3.95
C GLY A 67 5.34 5.43 4.14
N ARG A 68 4.53 4.41 4.41
CA ARG A 68 3.11 4.52 4.78
C ARG A 68 2.71 3.54 5.87
N ILE A 69 1.66 3.90 6.60
CA ILE A 69 0.92 3.02 7.50
C ILE A 69 -0.45 2.75 6.89
N LEU A 70 -0.87 1.49 6.80
CA LEU A 70 -2.28 1.15 6.58
C LEU A 70 -2.94 0.89 7.92
N VAL A 71 -3.97 1.66 8.25
CA VAL A 71 -4.77 1.44 9.46
C VAL A 71 -6.13 0.90 9.05
N PHE A 72 -6.46 -0.29 9.53
CA PHE A 72 -7.79 -0.89 9.41
C PHE A 72 -8.56 -0.68 10.70
N GLU A 73 -9.71 0.00 10.63
CA GLU A 73 -10.61 0.23 11.77
C GLU A 73 -12.04 -0.18 11.36
N PRO A 74 -12.55 -1.34 11.80
CA PRO A 74 -13.93 -1.75 11.49
C PRO A 74 -14.97 -0.74 12.02
N PRO A 75 -16.06 -0.44 11.26
CA PRO A 75 -16.48 -1.04 9.99
C PRO A 75 -15.89 -0.37 8.73
N ASP A 76 -14.95 0.56 8.88
CA ASP A 76 -14.42 1.38 7.80
C ASP A 76 -13.36 0.65 6.94
N LEU A 77 -13.16 1.16 5.72
CA LEU A 77 -12.10 0.74 4.81
C LEU A 77 -10.74 1.30 5.27
N PHE A 78 -9.68 0.61 4.87
CA PHE A 78 -8.28 0.96 5.15
C PHE A 78 -7.99 2.45 4.92
N SER A 79 -7.33 3.06 5.90
CA SER A 79 -6.80 4.42 5.77
C SER A 79 -5.29 4.37 5.64
N ALA A 80 -4.78 4.76 4.48
CA ALA A 80 -3.35 5.00 4.29
C ALA A 80 -2.95 6.33 4.94
N ILE A 81 -1.80 6.31 5.62
CA ILE A 81 -1.22 7.44 6.32
C ILE A 81 0.26 7.52 5.94
N ALA A 82 0.68 8.61 5.31
CA ALA A 82 2.09 8.81 4.98
C ALA A 82 2.96 8.89 6.26
N ILE A 83 4.14 8.29 6.19
CA ILE A 83 5.18 8.33 7.22
C ILE A 83 6.26 9.31 6.77
N PRO A 84 6.17 10.59 7.19
CA PRO A 84 7.22 11.57 6.92
C PRO A 84 8.54 11.27 7.63
N GLU A 85 8.51 10.59 8.79
CA GLU A 85 9.70 10.44 9.63
C GLU A 85 9.62 9.22 10.55
N ILE A 86 10.76 8.52 10.69
CA ILE A 86 10.99 7.49 11.71
C ILE A 86 12.23 7.84 12.50
N SER A 87 12.12 7.76 13.82
CA SER A 87 13.26 7.90 14.72
C SER A 87 13.34 6.74 15.70
N VAL A 88 14.57 6.46 16.17
CA VAL A 88 14.84 5.43 17.16
C VAL A 88 15.61 6.05 18.31
N GLU A 89 15.04 6.00 19.51
CA GLU A 89 15.68 6.50 20.74
C GLU A 89 15.41 5.53 21.90
N ASN A 90 16.46 5.05 22.57
CA ASN A 90 16.35 4.16 23.74
C ASN A 90 15.39 2.97 23.53
N ASP A 91 15.55 2.25 22.41
CA ASP A 91 14.72 1.11 21.98
C ASP A 91 13.25 1.43 21.70
N ILE A 92 12.92 2.72 21.57
CA ILE A 92 11.60 3.18 21.16
C ILE A 92 11.67 3.63 19.70
N ILE A 93 10.88 2.97 18.86
CA ILE A 93 10.64 3.37 17.48
C ILE A 93 9.48 4.36 17.49
N THR A 94 9.72 5.57 16.99
CA THR A 94 8.71 6.62 16.88
C THR A 94 8.40 6.83 15.41
N VAL A 95 7.15 6.59 15.03
CA VAL A 95 6.65 6.79 13.67
C VAL A 95 5.76 8.01 13.68
N ARG A 96 6.24 9.08 13.07
CA ARG A 96 5.50 10.33 12.98
C ARG A 96 4.57 10.25 11.79
N ARG A 97 3.28 10.51 12.02
CA ARG A 97 2.22 10.40 11.00
C ARG A 97 1.88 11.76 10.42
N GLN A 98 1.65 11.83 9.12
CA GLN A 98 1.06 13.00 8.47
C GLN A 98 -0.44 12.78 8.25
N ARG A 99 -1.28 13.72 8.71
CA ARG A 99 -2.72 13.76 8.44
C ARG A 99 -2.97 14.20 6.99
N ARG A 100 -4.18 13.93 6.49
CA ARG A 100 -4.63 14.33 5.15
C ARG A 100 -4.55 15.84 4.90
N ASP A 101 -4.67 16.67 5.93
CA ASP A 101 -4.55 18.13 5.83
C ASP A 101 -3.08 18.63 5.83
N GLY A 102 -2.12 17.70 5.78
CA GLY A 102 -0.69 17.98 5.81
C GLY A 102 -0.13 18.26 7.21
N SER A 103 -0.98 18.36 8.23
CA SER A 103 -0.54 18.50 9.62
C SER A 103 -0.02 17.15 10.17
N TYR A 104 0.71 17.19 11.28
CA TYR A 104 1.21 15.97 11.90
C TYR A 104 0.22 15.46 12.96
N ALA A 105 -0.07 14.16 12.94
CA ALA A 105 -0.82 13.50 14.00
C ALA A 105 0.12 13.04 15.12
N ASP A 106 -0.46 12.55 16.22
CA ASP A 106 0.28 11.93 17.32
C ASP A 106 1.16 10.79 16.80
N ASP A 107 2.39 10.73 17.32
CA ASP A 107 3.38 9.71 16.96
C ASP A 107 2.93 8.32 17.42
N VAL A 108 3.09 7.32 16.55
CA VAL A 108 3.00 5.91 16.96
C VAL A 108 4.34 5.54 17.57
N ARG A 109 4.35 5.29 18.88
CA ARG A 109 5.56 4.96 19.63
C ARG A 109 5.52 3.49 20.02
N LEU A 110 6.49 2.73 19.55
CA LEU A 110 6.57 1.29 19.75
C LEU A 110 7.85 0.97 20.52
N ARG A 111 7.73 0.30 21.66
CA ARG A 111 8.86 -0.37 22.31
C ARG A 111 8.80 -1.86 21.97
N ARG A 112 9.91 -2.39 21.49
CA ARG A 112 10.01 -3.83 21.23
C ARG A 112 10.12 -4.60 22.54
N LEU A 113 9.29 -5.63 22.71
CA LEU A 113 9.39 -6.56 23.85
C LEU A 113 10.02 -7.89 23.43
N SER A 114 9.60 -8.42 22.28
CA SER A 114 10.13 -9.65 21.65
C SER A 114 10.12 -9.50 20.12
N PRO A 115 10.56 -10.50 19.33
CA PRO A 115 10.39 -10.46 17.87
C PRO A 115 8.93 -10.36 17.39
N ASP A 116 7.99 -10.90 18.17
CA ASP A 116 6.56 -10.99 17.86
C ASP A 116 5.68 -10.05 18.69
N GLN A 117 6.24 -9.29 19.64
CA GLN A 117 5.48 -8.45 20.57
C GLN A 117 6.08 -7.05 20.74
N PHE A 118 5.19 -6.08 20.78
CA PHE A 118 5.45 -4.66 20.95
C PHE A 118 4.58 -4.07 22.05
N GLU A 119 5.11 -3.07 22.73
CA GLU A 119 4.35 -2.19 23.61
C GLU A 119 4.09 -0.87 22.87
N ILE A 120 2.82 -0.54 22.64
CA ILE A 120 2.38 0.77 22.16
C ILE A 120 2.43 1.75 23.33
N LEU A 121 3.31 2.74 23.24
CA LEU A 121 3.45 3.81 24.22
C LEU A 121 2.45 4.93 23.92
N SER A 122 1.52 5.19 24.84
CA SER A 122 0.57 6.31 24.71
C SER A 122 1.28 7.67 24.83
N ALA A 123 0.98 8.60 23.91
CA ALA A 123 1.51 9.97 23.94
C ALA A 123 0.93 10.83 25.08
N SER A 124 -0.23 10.46 25.63
CA SER A 124 -1.07 11.32 26.49
C SER A 124 -1.45 10.69 27.85
N GLY A 125 -0.57 9.88 28.44
CA GLY A 125 -0.78 9.33 29.79
C GLY A 125 -1.82 8.20 29.88
N GLY A 126 -2.28 7.69 28.73
CA GLY A 126 -3.02 6.43 28.64
C GLY A 126 -2.17 5.24 29.07
N LYS A 127 -2.83 4.12 29.40
CA LYS A 127 -2.11 2.88 29.66
C LYS A 127 -1.41 2.42 28.37
N PRO A 128 -0.17 1.91 28.45
CA PRO A 128 0.45 1.21 27.33
C PRO A 128 -0.48 0.10 26.83
N GLY A 129 -0.56 -0.07 25.51
CA GLY A 129 -1.24 -1.19 24.88
C GLY A 129 -0.22 -2.20 24.39
N ASP A 130 -0.61 -3.47 24.29
CA ASP A 130 0.23 -4.47 23.63
C ASP A 130 -0.17 -4.58 22.15
N ALA A 131 0.81 -4.82 21.29
CA ALA A 131 0.64 -5.15 19.90
C ALA A 131 1.48 -6.37 19.52
N TYR A 132 0.99 -7.16 18.58
CA TYR A 132 1.62 -8.41 18.18
C TYR A 132 1.88 -8.40 16.68
N ARG A 133 3.06 -8.87 16.28
CA ARG A 133 3.40 -9.13 14.88
C ARG A 133 2.61 -10.34 14.41
N CYS A 134 1.88 -10.18 13.30
CA CYS A 134 1.37 -11.31 12.54
C CYS A 134 2.45 -11.84 11.59
N ASP A 135 2.36 -13.14 11.27
CA ASP A 135 3.10 -13.72 10.15
C ASP A 135 2.72 -13.02 8.84
N ASP A 136 3.67 -12.92 7.91
CA ASP A 136 3.48 -12.24 6.63
C ASP A 136 2.30 -12.88 5.87
N ALA A 137 1.39 -12.06 5.34
CA ALA A 137 0.38 -12.55 4.41
C ALA A 137 1.08 -13.21 3.20
N SER A 138 0.57 -14.35 2.72
CA SER A 138 1.21 -15.18 1.70
C SER A 138 1.11 -14.59 0.28
N THR A 139 1.37 -13.30 0.09
CA THR A 139 1.18 -12.60 -1.18
C THR A 139 2.51 -12.22 -1.80
N GLN A 140 2.70 -12.59 -3.06
CA GLN A 140 3.94 -12.34 -3.81
C GLN A 140 3.73 -11.17 -4.78
N VAL A 141 3.90 -9.95 -4.28
CA VAL A 141 4.13 -8.82 -5.18
C VAL A 141 5.62 -8.61 -5.31
N ASP A 142 6.11 -8.83 -6.53
CA ASP A 142 7.53 -8.74 -6.86
C ASP A 142 8.09 -7.38 -6.47
N ASP A 143 9.11 -7.38 -5.61
CA ASP A 143 9.82 -6.19 -5.18
C ASP A 143 10.56 -5.50 -6.34
N ALA A 144 10.67 -6.15 -7.50
CA ALA A 144 11.28 -5.59 -8.71
C ALA A 144 10.40 -4.57 -9.45
N ILE A 145 9.11 -4.44 -9.13
CA ILE A 145 8.24 -3.48 -9.80
C ILE A 145 8.58 -2.06 -9.34
N PRO A 146 8.87 -1.11 -10.25
CA PRO A 146 9.13 0.26 -9.87
C PRO A 146 7.95 0.86 -9.09
N SER A 147 8.22 1.39 -7.90
CA SER A 147 7.22 2.07 -7.05
C SER A 147 6.41 3.12 -7.80
N ALA A 148 7.07 3.87 -8.69
CA ALA A 148 6.42 4.88 -9.53
C ALA A 148 5.32 4.31 -10.43
N MET A 149 5.40 3.04 -10.84
CA MET A 149 4.38 2.40 -11.66
C MET A 149 3.17 1.98 -10.81
N LEU A 150 3.42 1.42 -9.62
CA LEU A 150 2.36 1.08 -8.66
C LEU A 150 1.64 2.35 -8.16
N GLN A 151 2.38 3.43 -7.93
CA GLN A 151 1.84 4.74 -7.52
C GLN A 151 0.85 5.35 -8.54
N LYS A 152 0.96 5.00 -9.83
CA LYS A 152 -0.03 5.42 -10.85
C LYS A 152 -1.40 4.78 -10.67
N LEU A 153 -1.43 3.59 -10.07
CA LEU A 153 -2.66 2.85 -9.78
C LEU A 153 -3.13 3.04 -8.34
N THR A 154 -2.20 3.31 -7.44
CA THR A 154 -2.44 3.39 -6.00
C THR A 154 -1.52 4.46 -5.41
N PRO A 155 -1.97 5.70 -5.20
CA PRO A 155 -1.17 6.76 -4.63
C PRO A 155 -0.84 6.42 -3.18
N ASP A 156 0.38 6.77 -2.77
CA ASP A 156 0.91 6.58 -1.41
C ASP A 156 0.06 7.30 -0.35
N ILE A 157 -0.41 8.51 -0.64
CA ILE A 157 -1.17 9.36 0.30
C ILE A 157 -2.58 8.83 0.55
N THR A 158 -3.30 8.45 -0.51
CA THR A 158 -4.71 8.05 -0.40
C THR A 158 -4.88 6.56 -0.18
N GLY A 159 -3.83 5.77 -0.43
CA GLY A 159 -3.90 4.32 -0.45
C GLY A 159 -4.65 3.76 -1.64
N SER A 160 -5.32 4.59 -2.44
CA SER A 160 -6.10 4.11 -3.57
C SER A 160 -6.41 5.22 -4.56
N GLN A 161 -6.47 4.88 -5.85
CA GLN A 161 -6.90 5.79 -6.92
C GLN A 161 -8.20 5.30 -7.51
N GLY A 162 -9.09 6.24 -7.73
CA GLY A 162 -10.34 6.01 -8.40
C GLY A 162 -10.24 6.11 -9.92
N PHE A 163 -10.85 5.16 -10.62
CA PHE A 163 -10.89 5.06 -12.06
C PHE A 163 -12.33 4.98 -12.56
N ILE A 164 -12.75 5.90 -13.42
CA ILE A 164 -14.11 5.93 -13.97
C ILE A 164 -14.05 5.60 -15.46
N GLU A 165 -14.92 4.70 -15.94
CA GLU A 165 -14.97 4.37 -17.36
C GLU A 165 -15.29 5.60 -18.20
N VAL A 166 -14.55 5.78 -19.29
CA VAL A 166 -14.72 6.88 -20.24
C VAL A 166 -15.99 6.69 -21.06
N ASP A 167 -16.89 7.68 -21.00
CA ASP A 167 -18.00 7.86 -21.94
C ASP A 167 -17.57 8.85 -23.03
N PRO A 168 -17.49 8.46 -24.31
CA PRO A 168 -17.03 9.35 -25.39
C PRO A 168 -17.84 10.65 -25.55
N ALA A 169 -19.06 10.72 -24.99
CA ALA A 169 -19.91 11.91 -25.05
C ALA A 169 -19.75 12.84 -23.83
N VAL A 170 -18.90 12.50 -22.87
CA VAL A 170 -18.68 13.26 -21.62
C VAL A 170 -17.20 13.58 -21.49
N SER A 171 -16.87 14.78 -21.02
CA SER A 171 -15.47 15.13 -20.77
C SER A 171 -14.93 14.40 -19.55
N ASP A 172 -13.62 14.15 -19.51
CA ASP A 172 -12.94 13.54 -18.35
C ASP A 172 -13.21 14.30 -17.05
N ALA A 173 -13.23 15.64 -17.12
CA ALA A 173 -13.52 16.50 -15.98
C ALA A 173 -14.95 16.31 -15.47
N ASP A 174 -15.93 16.23 -16.38
CA ASP A 174 -17.33 16.02 -16.01
C ASP A 174 -17.56 14.62 -15.42
N LEU A 175 -16.86 13.59 -15.93
CA LEU A 175 -16.87 12.24 -15.34
C LEU A 175 -16.37 12.27 -13.90
N CYS A 176 -15.22 12.91 -13.65
CA CYS A 176 -14.62 12.97 -12.31
C CYS A 176 -15.39 13.86 -11.32
N GLN A 177 -16.18 14.82 -11.81
CA GLN A 177 -17.07 15.65 -10.99
C GLN A 177 -18.47 15.04 -10.80
N GLY A 178 -18.78 13.92 -11.47
CA GLY A 178 -20.11 13.31 -11.47
C GLY A 178 -21.18 14.15 -12.18
N ASN A 179 -20.77 15.07 -13.05
CA ASN A 179 -21.64 15.95 -13.82
C ASN A 179 -22.17 15.23 -15.07
N ALA A 180 -22.96 14.18 -14.89
CA ALA A 180 -23.60 13.50 -16.02
C ALA A 180 -24.71 14.39 -16.63
N PRO A 181 -24.81 14.50 -17.97
CA PRO A 181 -25.90 15.23 -18.62
C PRO A 181 -27.28 14.73 -18.16
N ALA A 182 -28.21 15.66 -17.95
CA ALA A 182 -29.57 15.35 -17.50
C ALA A 182 -30.21 14.27 -18.40
N GLY A 183 -30.64 13.16 -17.78
CA GLY A 183 -31.25 12.01 -18.48
C GLY A 183 -30.35 10.78 -18.63
N ARG A 184 -29.05 10.86 -18.37
CA ARG A 184 -28.15 9.70 -18.26
C ARG A 184 -27.99 9.30 -16.80
N ARG A 185 -28.79 8.35 -16.33
CA ARG A 185 -28.78 7.81 -14.95
C ARG A 185 -28.05 6.47 -14.82
N SER A 186 -27.22 6.06 -15.78
CA SER A 186 -26.35 4.90 -15.57
C SER A 186 -25.17 5.33 -14.71
N LYS A 187 -25.06 4.77 -13.49
CA LYS A 187 -23.79 4.83 -12.74
C LYS A 187 -22.69 4.31 -13.67
N PRO A 188 -21.60 5.07 -13.90
CA PRO A 188 -20.52 4.60 -14.75
C PRO A 188 -19.85 3.38 -14.11
N ARG A 189 -19.26 2.51 -14.93
CA ARG A 189 -18.38 1.47 -14.39
C ARG A 189 -17.16 2.13 -13.80
N TRP A 190 -16.64 1.57 -12.72
CA TRP A 190 -15.49 2.15 -12.03
C TRP A 190 -14.61 1.09 -11.42
N LEU A 191 -13.33 1.41 -11.24
CA LEU A 191 -12.32 0.58 -10.60
C LEU A 191 -11.59 1.37 -9.52
N GLN A 192 -11.09 0.67 -8.52
CA GLN A 192 -10.19 1.18 -7.50
C GLN A 192 -9.17 0.10 -7.18
N PHE A 193 -7.90 0.50 -7.11
CA PHE A 193 -6.78 -0.40 -6.84
C PHE A 193 -6.10 -0.03 -5.53
N GLU A 194 -5.75 -1.05 -4.74
CA GLU A 194 -4.79 -0.97 -3.65
C GLU A 194 -3.63 -1.90 -4.03
N LEU A 195 -2.49 -1.37 -4.48
CA LEU A 195 -1.34 -2.16 -4.98
C LEU A 195 -0.01 -1.87 -4.27
N LEU A 196 -0.01 -1.20 -3.13
CA LEU A 196 1.20 -0.83 -2.39
C LEU A 196 1.25 -1.50 -0.99
N GLY A 197 0.48 -2.56 -0.72
CA GLY A 197 0.30 -3.09 0.65
C GLY A 197 0.50 -4.60 0.75
N PRO A 198 1.49 -5.12 1.49
CA PRO A 198 1.78 -6.55 1.67
C PRO A 198 0.59 -7.51 1.82
N ALA A 199 -0.47 -7.13 2.54
CA ALA A 199 -1.64 -8.00 2.72
C ALA A 199 -2.89 -7.59 1.92
N HIS A 200 -2.87 -6.44 1.26
CA HIS A 200 -4.05 -5.84 0.62
C HIS A 200 -3.80 -5.41 -0.82
N TYR A 201 -3.28 -6.33 -1.64
CA TYR A 201 -3.32 -6.13 -3.07
C TYR A 201 -4.71 -6.54 -3.57
N TRP A 202 -5.59 -5.56 -3.80
CA TRP A 202 -6.95 -5.83 -4.27
C TRP A 202 -7.39 -4.84 -5.34
N ILE A 203 -8.39 -5.28 -6.10
CA ILE A 203 -9.15 -4.43 -6.98
C ILE A 203 -10.62 -4.49 -6.56
N PHE A 204 -11.25 -3.32 -6.54
CA PHE A 204 -12.70 -3.16 -6.39
C PHE A 204 -13.22 -2.54 -7.67
N GLY A 205 -14.41 -2.92 -8.10
CA GLY A 205 -15.12 -2.29 -9.20
C GLY A 205 -16.60 -2.63 -9.25
N GLU A 206 -17.38 -1.70 -9.77
CA GLU A 206 -18.83 -1.86 -9.95
C GLU A 206 -19.24 -1.63 -11.41
N GLY A 207 -20.40 -2.15 -11.79
CA GLY A 207 -21.04 -1.90 -13.08
C GLY A 207 -20.64 -2.87 -14.20
N PHE A 208 -19.80 -3.85 -13.92
CA PHE A 208 -19.42 -4.92 -14.85
C PHE A 208 -20.47 -6.04 -14.83
N ARG A 209 -21.05 -6.37 -15.99
CA ARG A 209 -22.07 -7.44 -16.15
C ARG A 209 -21.53 -8.73 -16.78
N SER A 210 -20.26 -8.78 -17.17
CA SER A 210 -19.63 -9.90 -17.90
C SER A 210 -18.77 -10.78 -16.99
N GLU A 211 -18.17 -11.83 -17.56
CA GLU A 211 -17.41 -12.98 -17.00
C GLU A 211 -16.49 -12.74 -15.77
N HIS A 212 -16.23 -11.50 -15.35
CA HIS A 212 -15.40 -11.15 -14.19
C HIS A 212 -16.14 -10.13 -13.31
N ARG A 213 -16.60 -10.54 -12.13
CA ARG A 213 -17.26 -9.66 -11.15
C ARG A 213 -16.20 -9.06 -10.22
N LEU A 214 -15.81 -7.82 -10.47
CA LEU A 214 -14.70 -7.15 -9.76
C LEU A 214 -15.05 -6.54 -8.40
N ILE A 215 -16.10 -6.98 -7.71
CA ILE A 215 -16.54 -6.26 -6.50
C ILE A 215 -15.44 -6.27 -5.43
N PHE A 216 -14.76 -7.37 -5.18
CA PHE A 216 -13.55 -7.35 -4.33
C PHE A 216 -12.69 -8.54 -4.75
N ASP A 217 -11.68 -8.34 -5.58
CA ASP A 217 -10.85 -9.46 -6.03
C ASP A 217 -9.40 -9.31 -5.56
N TYR A 218 -8.78 -10.44 -5.21
CA TYR A 218 -7.40 -10.48 -4.74
C TYR A 218 -6.44 -10.42 -5.90
N VAL A 219 -5.44 -9.57 -5.77
CA VAL A 219 -4.28 -9.54 -6.66
C VAL A 219 -3.23 -10.47 -6.06
N ARG A 220 -3.09 -11.67 -6.63
CA ARG A 220 -2.14 -12.69 -6.18
C ARG A 220 -0.71 -12.32 -6.54
N ALA A 221 -0.54 -11.69 -7.70
CA ALA A 221 0.73 -11.27 -8.22
C ALA A 221 0.55 -10.06 -9.12
N VAL A 222 1.53 -9.16 -9.07
CA VAL A 222 1.69 -8.07 -10.05
C VAL A 222 2.97 -8.34 -10.82
N ARG A 223 2.97 -8.11 -12.12
CA ARG A 223 4.15 -8.25 -12.98
C ARG A 223 4.22 -7.07 -13.93
N GLN A 224 5.41 -6.51 -14.09
CA GLN A 224 5.68 -5.55 -15.15
C GLN A 224 5.88 -6.29 -16.47
N VAL A 225 5.15 -5.89 -17.52
CA VAL A 225 5.32 -6.40 -18.89
C VAL A 225 6.27 -5.48 -19.66
N ASP A 226 6.09 -4.17 -19.53
CA ASP A 226 6.93 -3.10 -20.08
C ASP A 226 6.78 -1.81 -19.25
N ASP A 227 7.34 -0.69 -19.72
CA ASP A 227 7.33 0.60 -18.99
C ASP A 227 5.93 1.21 -18.79
N HIS A 228 4.92 0.72 -19.50
CA HIS A 228 3.54 1.20 -19.45
C HIS A 228 2.52 0.12 -19.12
N THR A 229 2.92 -1.15 -19.07
CA THR A 229 1.98 -2.27 -18.94
C THR A 229 2.25 -3.08 -17.68
N LEU A 230 1.24 -3.16 -16.81
CA LEU A 230 1.19 -4.10 -15.69
C LEU A 230 0.27 -5.27 -16.01
N ARG A 231 0.62 -6.45 -15.51
CA ARG A 231 -0.22 -7.64 -15.52
C ARG A 231 -0.52 -8.05 -14.08
N LEU A 232 -1.80 -8.13 -13.75
CA LEU A 232 -2.30 -8.50 -12.43
C LEU A 232 -2.89 -9.91 -12.55
N GLU A 233 -2.39 -10.84 -11.75
CA GLU A 233 -3.01 -12.14 -11.56
C GLU A 233 -4.07 -12.00 -10.47
N MET A 234 -5.33 -12.21 -10.84
CA MET A 234 -6.49 -12.00 -10.01
C MET A 234 -7.06 -13.32 -9.51
N GLN A 235 -7.68 -13.31 -8.34
CA GLN A 235 -8.52 -14.37 -7.82
C GLN A 235 -9.82 -13.79 -7.31
N GLU A 236 -10.94 -14.33 -7.82
CA GLU A 236 -12.26 -13.89 -7.38
C GLU A 236 -12.44 -14.15 -5.87
N HIS A 237 -12.91 -13.15 -5.14
CA HIS A 237 -13.40 -13.38 -3.77
C HIS A 237 -14.83 -13.89 -3.82
N LEU A 238 -15.01 -15.19 -3.55
CA LEU A 238 -16.32 -15.71 -3.24
C LEU A 238 -16.66 -15.35 -1.79
N GLU A 239 -17.71 -14.56 -1.57
CA GLU A 239 -18.27 -14.26 -0.25
C GLU A 239 -18.77 -15.56 0.44
N THR A 240 -17.86 -16.37 0.98
CA THR A 240 -18.20 -17.61 1.67
C THR A 240 -17.87 -17.50 3.15
N SER A 241 -18.60 -16.66 3.90
CA SER A 241 -18.68 -16.59 5.39
C SER A 241 -17.38 -16.61 6.23
N GLY A 242 -16.21 -16.72 5.62
CA GLY A 242 -14.89 -16.69 6.22
C GLY A 242 -14.24 -15.36 5.87
N GLY A 243 -13.43 -14.83 6.79
CA GLY A 243 -12.76 -13.55 6.61
C GLY A 243 -11.88 -13.48 5.37
N TRP A 244 -11.31 -12.29 5.12
CA TRP A 244 -10.55 -11.91 3.94
C TRP A 244 -9.37 -12.83 3.59
N ASP A 245 -8.87 -13.67 4.48
CA ASP A 245 -7.77 -14.60 4.18
C ASP A 245 -8.17 -16.07 4.21
N SER A 246 -9.48 -16.37 4.18
CA SER A 246 -9.92 -17.75 4.27
C SER A 246 -9.32 -18.56 3.10
N PRO A 247 -8.49 -19.60 3.37
CA PRO A 247 -7.81 -20.39 2.34
C PRO A 247 -8.75 -21.15 1.38
N GLY A 248 -10.07 -20.97 1.53
CA GLY A 248 -11.14 -21.56 0.75
C GLY A 248 -11.95 -20.57 -0.08
N SER A 249 -11.47 -19.33 -0.34
CA SER A 249 -12.07 -18.44 -1.36
C SER A 249 -11.85 -19.04 -2.76
N GLY A 250 -12.67 -20.05 -3.09
CA GLY A 250 -12.59 -20.89 -4.29
C GLY A 250 -13.06 -20.21 -5.58
N GLY A 251 -12.64 -18.97 -5.80
CA GLY A 251 -12.94 -18.22 -7.01
C GLY A 251 -12.07 -18.58 -8.20
N GLU A 252 -12.51 -18.23 -9.41
CA GLU A 252 -11.70 -18.42 -10.61
C GLU A 252 -10.49 -17.49 -10.58
N THR A 253 -9.34 -18.01 -11.01
CA THR A 253 -8.15 -17.19 -11.23
C THR A 253 -8.15 -16.66 -12.65
N TYR A 254 -7.92 -15.37 -12.82
CA TYR A 254 -7.88 -14.72 -14.12
C TYR A 254 -6.80 -13.65 -14.16
N THR A 255 -6.66 -12.94 -15.27
CA THR A 255 -5.66 -11.88 -15.45
C THR A 255 -6.34 -10.58 -15.83
N LEU A 256 -5.87 -9.46 -15.29
CA LEU A 256 -6.11 -8.13 -15.85
C LEU A 256 -4.80 -7.52 -16.35
N THR A 257 -4.83 -6.95 -17.54
CA THR A 257 -3.72 -6.19 -18.11
C THR A 257 -4.06 -4.71 -18.01
N ILE A 258 -3.19 -3.94 -17.35
CA ILE A 258 -3.36 -2.50 -17.16
C ILE A 258 -2.34 -1.78 -18.04
N VAL A 259 -2.82 -1.10 -19.07
CA VAL A 259 -2.00 -0.29 -19.97
C VAL A 259 -2.13 1.18 -19.57
N ASP A 260 -1.04 1.76 -19.09
CA ASP A 260 -0.91 3.17 -18.72
C ASP A 260 -0.94 4.08 -19.96
N GLN A 261 -1.83 5.06 -19.94
CA GLN A 261 -2.02 6.06 -21.00
C GLN A 261 -2.17 7.45 -20.37
N ASP A 262 -1.12 7.91 -19.66
CA ASP A 262 -1.03 9.21 -19.00
C ASP A 262 -2.14 9.48 -17.96
N SER A 263 -3.22 10.18 -18.31
CA SER A 263 -4.34 10.44 -17.40
C SER A 263 -5.35 9.28 -17.38
N ARG A 264 -5.12 8.24 -18.17
CA ARG A 264 -6.03 7.12 -18.37
C ARG A 264 -5.33 5.78 -18.22
N ILE A 265 -6.13 4.74 -18.06
CA ILE A 265 -5.71 3.35 -18.21
C ILE A 265 -6.63 2.64 -19.19
N PHE A 266 -6.07 1.70 -19.95
CA PHE A 266 -6.85 0.77 -20.75
C PHE A 266 -6.74 -0.63 -20.16
N VAL A 267 -7.88 -1.31 -20.00
CA VAL A 267 -7.97 -2.68 -19.50
C VAL A 267 -8.59 -3.55 -20.61
N PRO A 268 -7.78 -4.27 -21.40
CA PRO A 268 -8.24 -5.05 -22.55
C PRO A 268 -9.30 -6.10 -22.19
N GLU A 269 -9.12 -6.78 -21.07
CA GLU A 269 -10.02 -7.85 -20.60
C GLU A 269 -11.42 -7.33 -20.23
N LEU A 270 -11.52 -6.04 -19.90
CA LEU A 270 -12.80 -5.35 -19.66
C LEU A 270 -13.31 -4.59 -20.89
N SER A 271 -12.52 -4.57 -21.97
CA SER A 271 -12.73 -3.77 -23.18
C SER A 271 -13.08 -2.32 -22.85
N ALA A 272 -12.38 -1.74 -21.86
CA ALA A 272 -12.73 -0.47 -21.25
C ALA A 272 -11.51 0.42 -21.04
N THR A 273 -11.70 1.72 -21.25
CA THR A 273 -10.74 2.77 -20.89
C THR A 273 -11.29 3.52 -19.69
N PHE A 274 -10.43 3.81 -18.72
CA PHE A 274 -10.80 4.53 -17.51
C PHE A 274 -9.96 5.79 -17.35
N VAL A 275 -10.59 6.86 -16.89
CA VAL A 275 -9.93 8.10 -16.50
C VAL A 275 -9.56 8.06 -15.01
N ARG A 276 -8.38 8.58 -14.67
CA ARG A 276 -7.92 8.78 -13.30
C ARG A 276 -8.60 10.00 -12.69
N CYS A 277 -9.42 9.80 -11.67
CA CYS A 277 -10.09 10.89 -10.94
C CYS A 277 -9.40 11.14 -9.59
N SER A 278 -8.53 12.15 -9.52
CA SER A 278 -7.84 12.49 -8.27
C SER A 278 -8.79 13.12 -7.25
N ALA A 279 -8.60 12.77 -5.97
CA ALA A 279 -9.30 13.38 -4.84
C ALA A 279 -8.94 14.86 -4.61
N ASP A 280 -7.83 15.33 -5.19
CA ASP A 280 -7.35 16.71 -5.05
C ASP A 280 -7.95 17.67 -6.08
N GLN A 281 -8.80 17.17 -7.00
CA GLN A 281 -9.48 18.02 -7.95
C GLN A 281 -10.65 18.76 -7.28
N PRO A 282 -10.74 20.10 -7.38
CA PRO A 282 -11.86 20.85 -6.84
C PRO A 282 -13.19 20.32 -7.41
N GLY A 283 -14.07 19.84 -6.53
CA GLY A 283 -15.38 19.30 -6.92
C GLY A 283 -15.38 17.81 -7.31
N SER A 284 -14.28 17.08 -7.16
CA SER A 284 -14.30 15.62 -7.33
C SER A 284 -15.22 14.97 -6.29
N ILE A 285 -16.10 14.09 -6.74
CA ILE A 285 -16.84 13.24 -5.80
C ILE A 285 -15.85 12.22 -5.27
N GLY A 286 -15.44 12.37 -4.00
CA GLY A 286 -14.60 11.37 -3.34
C GLY A 286 -15.26 10.00 -3.48
N MET A 287 -14.49 9.00 -3.92
CA MET A 287 -15.03 7.68 -4.29
C MET A 287 -15.78 6.95 -3.17
N HIS A 288 -15.58 7.37 -1.91
CA HIS A 288 -16.42 6.95 -0.78
C HIS A 288 -17.93 7.27 -0.92
N ARG A 289 -18.36 7.97 -1.98
CA ARG A 289 -19.75 8.35 -2.24
C ARG A 289 -20.41 7.70 -3.47
N TRP A 290 -19.73 6.80 -4.20
CA TRP A 290 -20.30 6.12 -5.38
C TRP A 290 -20.86 4.75 -5.06
#